data_AF-A0A9N8J7X3-F1
#
_entry.id   AF-A0A9N8J7X3-F1
#
_cell.length_a   1.000
_cell.length_b   1.000
_cell.length_c   1.000
_cell.angle_alpha   90.00
_cell.angle_beta   90.00
_cell.angle_gamma   90.00
#
_symmetry.space_group_name_H-M   'P 1'
#
loop_
_entity.id
_entity.type
_entity.pdbx_description
1 polymer ?
#
loop_
_entity_poly.entity_id
_entity_poly.type
_entity_poly.pdbx_seq_one_letter_code
_entity_poly.pdbx_strand_id
1 'polypeptide(L)'
;MKVGLIGSCTNSSYEDMSRAASIARDALDHGIKAKALFTVTPGSEQIRATIERDGQLQTFEEFGGMVLANACGPCIGQWDRRDVKKGEKNSIVSSYNRNFTSRNDANPATHAFVTSPDLVVAMTIAGTLNFNPLTDSLKDKDGNEFKLKAPTGDGLPANGYDPGMDTYQAPPQDRSQVNVAVSPPLTVSRSSSPSTLGTVRTPPTFPS
;
A
#
# COMPACT_ATOMS: atom_id res chain seq x y z
N MET A 1 10.58 3.31 -14.31
CA MET A 1 9.92 3.11 -12.99
C MET A 1 10.37 1.75 -12.45
N LYS A 2 10.60 1.59 -11.13
CA LYS A 2 11.10 0.32 -10.56
C LYS A 2 10.01 -0.53 -9.92
N VAL A 3 9.09 0.09 -9.18
CA VAL A 3 8.07 -0.61 -8.41
C VAL A 3 6.73 0.14 -8.48
N GLY A 4 5.64 -0.59 -8.68
CA GLY A 4 4.26 -0.16 -8.51
C GLY A 4 3.67 -0.77 -7.25
N LEU A 5 3.07 0.05 -6.36
CA LEU A 5 2.51 -0.41 -5.10
C LEU A 5 1.05 0.03 -4.96
N ILE A 6 0.11 -0.90 -4.88
CA ILE A 6 -1.31 -0.58 -4.64
C ILE A 6 -1.79 -1.04 -3.27
N GLY A 7 -2.83 -0.39 -2.77
CA GLY A 7 -3.49 -0.72 -1.52
C GLY A 7 -3.09 0.17 -0.34
N SER A 8 -2.72 -0.44 0.79
CA SER A 8 -2.62 0.23 2.10
C SER A 8 -3.98 0.79 2.56
N CYS A 9 -4.04 1.55 3.64
CA CYS A 9 -5.31 2.04 4.19
C CYS A 9 -6.06 3.03 3.29
N THR A 10 -5.41 3.65 2.29
CA THR A 10 -6.01 4.75 1.50
C THR A 10 -6.80 4.25 0.29
N ASN A 11 -6.25 3.32 -0.48
CA ASN A 11 -6.84 2.86 -1.74
C ASN A 11 -6.85 1.33 -1.83
N SER A 12 -7.46 0.70 -0.84
CA SER A 12 -7.63 -0.77 -0.78
C SER A 12 -9.08 -1.19 -0.55
N SER A 13 -10.05 -0.36 -0.91
CA SER A 13 -11.45 -0.78 -0.90
C SER A 13 -11.69 -1.90 -1.94
N TYR A 14 -12.85 -2.54 -1.86
CA TYR A 14 -13.26 -3.51 -2.88
C TYR A 14 -13.35 -2.87 -4.28
N GLU A 15 -13.83 -1.63 -4.36
CA GLU A 15 -13.88 -0.87 -5.62
C GLU A 15 -12.48 -0.59 -6.19
N ASP A 16 -11.57 -0.10 -5.34
CA ASP A 16 -10.17 0.16 -5.71
C ASP A 16 -9.51 -1.08 -6.33
N MET A 17 -9.68 -2.23 -5.65
CA MET A 17 -9.11 -3.50 -6.08
C MET A 17 -9.79 -4.03 -7.35
N SER A 18 -11.10 -3.85 -7.48
CA SER A 18 -11.84 -4.26 -8.69
C SER A 18 -11.41 -3.47 -9.92
N ARG A 19 -11.29 -2.13 -9.79
CA ARG A 19 -10.81 -1.26 -10.87
C ARG A 19 -9.37 -1.55 -11.26
N ALA A 20 -8.50 -1.79 -10.29
CA ALA A 20 -7.11 -2.15 -10.57
C ALA A 20 -7.00 -3.54 -11.23
N ALA A 21 -7.80 -4.51 -10.78
CA ALA A 21 -7.84 -5.84 -11.36
C ALA A 21 -8.33 -5.84 -12.80
N SER A 22 -9.28 -4.96 -13.18
CA SER A 22 -9.73 -4.87 -14.57
C SER A 22 -8.62 -4.46 -15.53
N ILE A 23 -7.74 -3.54 -15.11
CA ILE A 23 -6.57 -3.12 -15.91
C ILE A 23 -5.53 -4.24 -16.00
N ALA A 24 -5.27 -4.94 -14.89
CA ALA A 24 -4.37 -6.10 -14.87
C ALA A 24 -4.90 -7.23 -15.77
N ARG A 25 -6.21 -7.50 -15.74
CA ARG A 25 -6.87 -8.50 -16.59
C ARG A 25 -6.77 -8.12 -18.07
N ASP A 26 -7.05 -6.86 -18.43
CA ASP A 26 -6.93 -6.40 -19.81
C ASP A 26 -5.50 -6.58 -20.35
N ALA A 27 -4.47 -6.34 -19.53
CA ALA A 27 -3.09 -6.63 -19.92
C ALA A 27 -2.83 -8.14 -20.09
N LEU A 28 -3.32 -8.97 -19.17
CA LEU A 28 -3.20 -10.42 -19.23
C LEU A 28 -3.88 -11.01 -20.46
N ASP A 29 -5.05 -10.49 -20.86
CA ASP A 29 -5.77 -10.91 -22.06
C ASP A 29 -4.95 -10.64 -23.34
N HIS A 30 -4.05 -9.67 -23.31
CA HIS A 30 -3.06 -9.39 -24.37
C HIS A 30 -1.71 -10.09 -24.16
N GLY A 31 -1.63 -11.00 -23.19
CA GLY A 31 -0.42 -11.76 -22.86
C GLY A 31 0.68 -10.96 -22.17
N ILE A 32 0.34 -9.82 -21.57
CA ILE A 32 1.29 -8.91 -20.92
C ILE A 32 1.21 -9.06 -19.39
N LYS A 33 2.38 -9.07 -18.76
CA LYS A 33 2.55 -9.06 -17.30
C LYS A 33 3.21 -7.78 -16.83
N ALA A 34 3.28 -7.58 -15.52
CA ALA A 34 3.96 -6.45 -14.90
C ALA A 34 5.42 -6.35 -15.38
N LYS A 35 5.79 -5.20 -15.93
CA LYS A 35 7.17 -4.93 -16.37
C LYS A 35 8.07 -4.42 -15.24
N ALA A 36 7.45 -3.77 -14.25
CA ALA A 36 8.07 -3.36 -13.00
C ALA A 36 7.60 -4.29 -11.86
N LEU A 37 8.33 -4.32 -10.74
CA LEU A 37 7.87 -5.05 -9.57
C LEU A 37 6.51 -4.51 -9.11
N PHE A 38 5.60 -5.40 -8.76
CA PHE A 38 4.23 -5.03 -8.40
C PHE A 38 3.85 -5.63 -7.05
N THR A 39 3.30 -4.81 -6.16
CA THR A 39 2.86 -5.25 -4.83
C THR A 39 1.43 -4.81 -4.54
N VAL A 40 0.65 -5.68 -3.92
CA VAL A 40 -0.74 -5.43 -3.54
C VAL A 40 -0.88 -5.58 -2.03
N THR A 41 -1.42 -4.58 -1.35
CA THR A 41 -1.62 -4.60 0.12
C THR A 41 -3.09 -4.41 0.46
N PRO A 42 -3.85 -5.49 0.75
CA PRO A 42 -5.23 -5.37 1.23
C PRO A 42 -5.31 -4.59 2.55
N GLY A 43 -6.33 -3.75 2.72
CA GLY A 43 -6.44 -2.88 3.91
C GLY A 43 -6.93 -3.59 5.17
N SER A 44 -7.57 -4.75 5.02
CA SER A 44 -8.10 -5.55 6.13
C SER A 44 -8.19 -7.03 5.73
N GLU A 45 -8.39 -7.90 6.72
CA GLU A 45 -8.66 -9.32 6.47
C GLU A 45 -9.96 -9.54 5.70
N GLN A 46 -11.03 -8.80 6.06
CA GLN A 46 -12.30 -8.86 5.33
C GLN A 46 -12.15 -8.51 3.86
N ILE A 47 -11.40 -7.45 3.53
CA ILE A 47 -11.12 -7.10 2.13
C ILE A 47 -10.32 -8.21 1.46
N ARG A 48 -9.22 -8.66 2.09
CA ARG A 48 -8.34 -9.71 1.56
C ARG A 48 -9.16 -10.97 1.19
N ALA A 49 -9.97 -11.47 2.13
CA ALA A 49 -10.81 -12.64 1.93
C ALA A 49 -11.85 -12.42 0.82
N THR A 50 -12.50 -11.25 0.81
CA THR A 50 -13.51 -10.92 -0.21
C THR A 50 -12.91 -10.89 -1.62
N ILE A 51 -11.77 -10.20 -1.81
CA ILE A 51 -11.12 -10.06 -3.13
C ILE A 51 -10.37 -11.33 -3.58
N GLU A 52 -10.07 -12.23 -2.64
CA GLU A 52 -9.58 -13.58 -2.93
C GLU A 52 -10.74 -14.43 -3.49
N ARG A 53 -11.87 -14.47 -2.78
CA ARG A 53 -13.08 -15.17 -3.21
C ARG A 53 -13.57 -14.70 -4.58
N ASP A 54 -13.57 -13.38 -4.81
CA ASP A 54 -14.11 -12.76 -6.02
C ASP A 54 -13.07 -12.67 -7.17
N GLY A 55 -11.84 -13.14 -6.95
CA GLY A 55 -10.84 -13.38 -8.01
C GLY A 55 -9.93 -12.21 -8.40
N GLN A 56 -10.07 -11.04 -7.77
CA GLN A 56 -9.16 -9.92 -8.01
C GLN A 56 -7.73 -10.27 -7.55
N LEU A 57 -7.59 -10.96 -6.41
CA LEU A 57 -6.29 -11.35 -5.87
C LEU A 57 -5.54 -12.28 -6.82
N GLN A 58 -6.22 -13.31 -7.34
CA GLN A 58 -5.69 -14.20 -8.36
C GLN A 58 -5.26 -13.43 -9.62
N THR A 59 -6.07 -12.46 -10.05
CA THR A 59 -5.73 -11.61 -11.21
C THR A 59 -4.42 -10.85 -10.99
N PHE A 60 -4.20 -10.30 -9.80
CA PHE A 60 -2.95 -9.62 -9.48
C PHE A 60 -1.74 -10.57 -9.45
N GLU A 61 -1.90 -11.77 -8.91
CA GLU A 61 -0.83 -12.78 -8.88
C GLU A 61 -0.46 -13.25 -10.30
N GLU A 62 -1.46 -13.53 -11.14
CA GLU A 62 -1.26 -13.90 -12.55
C GLU A 62 -0.50 -12.81 -13.32
N PHE A 63 -0.83 -11.55 -13.03
CA PHE A 63 -0.19 -10.35 -13.58
C PHE A 63 1.26 -10.17 -13.11
N GLY A 64 1.69 -10.90 -12.07
CA GLY A 64 3.06 -10.85 -11.50
C GLY A 64 3.16 -10.02 -10.23
N GLY A 65 2.04 -9.76 -9.56
CA GLY A 65 1.96 -9.08 -8.28
C GLY A 65 2.32 -9.96 -7.10
N MET A 66 2.93 -9.36 -6.09
CA MET A 66 3.14 -9.96 -4.78
C MET A 66 2.13 -9.39 -3.79
N VAL A 67 1.28 -10.25 -3.24
CA VAL A 67 0.33 -9.87 -2.19
C VAL A 67 1.08 -9.78 -0.86
N LEU A 68 1.04 -8.61 -0.23
CA LEU A 68 1.63 -8.36 1.07
C LEU A 68 0.59 -8.61 2.18
N ALA A 69 1.08 -8.74 3.41
CA ALA A 69 0.21 -8.78 4.58
C ALA A 69 -0.70 -7.54 4.66
N ASN A 70 -1.88 -7.71 5.25
CA ASN A 70 -2.86 -6.65 5.55
C ASN A 70 -2.38 -5.70 6.65
N ALA A 71 -1.29 -4.98 6.37
CA ALA A 71 -0.63 -4.04 7.27
C ALA A 71 -0.09 -2.82 6.49
N CYS A 72 0.39 -1.80 7.20
CA CYS A 72 0.91 -0.58 6.57
C CYS A 72 2.13 -0.81 5.66
N GLY A 73 3.03 -1.72 6.04
CA GLY A 73 4.17 -2.16 5.23
C GLY A 73 4.97 -1.01 4.58
N PRO A 74 5.18 -1.05 3.24
CA PRO A 74 5.92 -0.01 2.51
C PRO A 74 5.36 1.42 2.64
N CYS A 75 4.10 1.60 3.03
CA CYS A 75 3.50 2.93 3.20
C CYS A 75 4.18 3.73 4.34
N ILE A 76 4.77 3.03 5.32
CA ILE A 76 5.45 3.64 6.47
C ILE A 76 6.94 3.33 6.53
N GLY A 77 7.51 2.72 5.48
CA GLY A 77 8.92 2.34 5.46
C GLY A 77 9.22 0.95 6.03
N GLN A 78 8.19 0.18 6.40
CA GLN A 78 8.36 -1.23 6.79
C GLN A 78 8.46 -2.10 5.54
N TRP A 79 9.59 -1.97 4.84
CA TRP A 79 9.87 -2.69 3.61
C TRP A 79 11.36 -2.99 3.50
N ASP A 80 11.72 -4.27 3.50
CA ASP A 80 13.07 -4.73 3.17
C ASP A 80 13.25 -4.74 1.64
N ARG A 81 13.49 -3.55 1.09
CA ARG A 81 13.62 -3.34 -0.35
C ARG A 81 15.01 -3.78 -0.85
N ARG A 82 15.06 -4.66 -1.86
CA ARG A 82 16.31 -5.26 -2.37
C ARG A 82 16.60 -5.04 -3.85
N ASP A 83 15.70 -4.41 -4.60
CA ASP A 83 15.84 -4.19 -6.05
C ASP A 83 16.76 -3.01 -6.42
N VAL A 84 17.09 -2.15 -5.46
CA VAL A 84 17.96 -0.98 -5.64
C VAL A 84 18.96 -0.86 -4.50
N LYS A 85 20.13 -0.28 -4.77
CA LYS A 85 21.11 0.04 -3.71
C LYS A 85 20.71 1.34 -3.02
N LYS A 86 21.02 1.48 -1.72
CA LYS A 86 20.78 2.73 -0.99
C LYS A 86 21.53 3.89 -1.67
N GLY A 87 20.83 4.99 -1.93
CA GLY A 87 21.36 6.16 -2.65
C GLY A 87 21.18 6.10 -4.17
N GLU A 88 20.76 4.97 -4.74
CA GLU A 88 20.45 4.86 -6.17
C GLU A 88 19.21 5.70 -6.51
N LYS A 89 19.29 6.51 -7.57
CA LYS A 89 18.15 7.28 -8.08
C LYS A 89 17.18 6.34 -8.79
N ASN A 90 15.94 6.32 -8.35
CA ASN A 90 14.90 5.53 -8.97
C ASN A 90 13.53 6.18 -8.78
N SER A 91 12.51 5.63 -9.44
CA SER A 91 11.12 6.06 -9.21
C SER A 91 10.25 4.88 -8.79
N ILE A 92 9.33 5.16 -7.87
CA ILE A 92 8.23 4.26 -7.51
C ILE A 92 6.90 5.01 -7.69
N VAL A 93 5.84 4.28 -8.01
CA VAL A 93 4.49 4.82 -8.10
C VAL A 93 3.62 4.03 -7.14
N SER A 94 2.82 4.72 -6.33
CA SER A 94 2.01 4.08 -5.30
C SER A 94 0.60 4.66 -5.23
N SER A 95 -0.34 3.88 -4.69
CA SER A 95 -1.67 4.36 -4.33
C SER A 95 -1.80 4.63 -2.83
N TYR A 96 -0.72 5.15 -2.24
CA TYR A 96 -0.70 5.56 -0.84
C TYR A 96 -1.12 7.03 -0.70
N ASN A 97 -0.77 7.69 0.39
CA ASN A 97 -1.13 9.10 0.64
C ASN A 97 0.05 10.02 0.95
N ARG A 98 1.26 9.47 1.10
CA ARG A 98 2.47 10.23 1.47
C ARG A 98 3.67 9.75 0.67
N ASN A 99 4.44 10.71 0.18
CA ASN A 99 5.65 10.50 -0.64
C ASN A 99 6.83 11.37 -0.18
N PHE A 100 6.90 11.71 1.10
CA PHE A 100 8.05 12.43 1.66
C PHE A 100 9.36 11.65 1.41
N THR A 101 10.47 12.36 1.30
CA THR A 101 11.80 11.79 1.12
C THR A 101 12.05 10.63 2.07
N SER A 102 12.54 9.50 1.55
CA SER A 102 12.87 8.29 2.33
C SER A 102 11.70 7.61 3.05
N ARG A 103 10.44 8.03 2.84
CA ARG A 103 9.28 7.50 3.57
C ARG A 103 9.05 6.00 3.34
N ASN A 104 9.20 5.54 2.10
CA ASN A 104 8.79 4.18 1.73
C ASN A 104 9.87 3.13 1.90
N ASP A 105 11.15 3.51 1.77
CA ASP A 105 12.28 2.58 1.67
C ASP A 105 13.57 3.11 2.33
N ALA A 106 13.50 4.23 3.06
CA ALA A 106 14.65 4.91 3.64
C ALA A 106 15.74 5.37 2.64
N ASN A 107 15.44 5.45 1.34
CA ASN A 107 16.35 5.94 0.30
C ASN A 107 15.99 7.39 -0.11
N PRO A 108 16.84 8.40 0.18
CA PRO A 108 16.56 9.78 -0.19
C PRO A 108 16.50 10.04 -1.71
N ALA A 109 17.11 9.16 -2.50
CA ALA A 109 17.16 9.26 -3.95
C ALA A 109 15.93 8.62 -4.64
N THR A 110 15.03 7.98 -3.89
CA THR A 110 13.78 7.46 -4.41
C THR A 110 12.79 8.60 -4.68
N HIS A 111 12.34 8.73 -5.92
CA HIS A 111 11.27 9.64 -6.32
C HIS A 111 9.94 8.89 -6.27
N ALA A 112 9.13 9.17 -5.25
CA ALA A 112 7.85 8.52 -5.04
C ALA A 112 6.69 9.38 -5.57
N PHE A 113 5.85 8.78 -6.40
CA PHE A 113 4.63 9.40 -6.94
C PHE A 113 3.41 8.70 -6.36
N VAL A 114 2.36 9.48 -6.10
CA VAL A 114 1.09 8.99 -5.55
C VAL A 114 -0.02 9.21 -6.56
N THR A 115 -0.84 8.18 -6.79
CA THR A 115 -1.99 8.23 -7.71
C THR A 115 -3.02 7.14 -7.40
N SER A 116 -4.06 6.99 -8.21
CA SER A 116 -5.07 5.95 -8.05
C SER A 116 -4.53 4.54 -8.38
N PRO A 117 -5.05 3.47 -7.76
CA PRO A 117 -4.49 2.12 -7.89
C PRO A 117 -4.57 1.56 -9.32
N ASP A 118 -5.63 1.86 -10.06
CA ASP A 118 -5.78 1.53 -11.48
C ASP A 118 -4.68 2.20 -12.35
N LEU A 119 -4.35 3.46 -12.07
CA LEU A 119 -3.25 4.13 -12.76
C LEU A 119 -1.88 3.53 -12.36
N VAL A 120 -1.67 3.15 -11.10
CA VAL A 120 -0.45 2.43 -10.71
C VAL A 120 -0.28 1.15 -11.53
N VAL A 121 -1.35 0.35 -11.70
CA VAL A 121 -1.31 -0.87 -12.52
C VAL A 121 -0.96 -0.53 -13.98
N ALA A 122 -1.63 0.47 -14.57
CA ALA A 122 -1.35 0.93 -15.94
C ALA A 122 0.14 1.32 -16.14
N MET A 123 0.70 2.08 -15.21
CA MET A 123 2.12 2.48 -15.26
C MET A 123 3.07 1.30 -15.02
N THR A 124 2.64 0.28 -14.27
CA THR A 124 3.39 -0.95 -14.00
C THR A 124 3.45 -1.87 -15.20
N ILE A 125 2.39 -1.91 -16.02
CA ILE A 125 2.38 -2.57 -17.33
C ILE A 125 3.46 -1.94 -18.23
N ALA A 126 3.47 -0.60 -18.33
CA ALA A 126 4.42 0.10 -19.20
C ALA A 126 5.86 0.17 -18.67
N GLY A 127 6.04 0.12 -17.34
CA GLY A 127 7.34 0.21 -16.66
C GLY A 127 8.01 1.60 -16.72
N THR A 128 7.29 2.63 -17.18
CA THR A 128 7.82 3.98 -17.42
C THR A 128 6.84 5.05 -16.95
N LEU A 129 7.36 6.22 -16.53
CA LEU A 129 6.54 7.38 -16.15
C LEU A 129 6.03 8.18 -17.35
N ASN A 130 6.55 7.91 -18.55
CA ASN A 130 6.19 8.62 -19.77
C ASN A 130 4.95 8.05 -20.46
N PHE A 131 4.36 6.97 -19.94
CA PHE A 131 3.19 6.34 -20.53
C PHE A 131 1.92 7.07 -20.11
N ASN A 132 1.08 7.41 -21.09
CA ASN A 132 -0.26 7.93 -20.87
C ASN A 132 -1.31 6.88 -21.30
N PRO A 133 -1.99 6.21 -20.35
CA PRO A 133 -2.96 5.15 -20.69
C PRO A 133 -4.19 5.63 -21.47
N LEU A 134 -4.44 6.95 -21.54
CA LEU A 134 -5.56 7.50 -22.32
C LEU A 134 -5.24 7.63 -23.81
N THR A 135 -3.97 7.79 -24.17
CA THR A 135 -3.56 8.13 -25.54
C THR A 135 -2.65 7.09 -26.17
N ASP A 136 -1.78 6.49 -25.38
CA ASP A 136 -0.66 5.71 -25.88
C ASP A 136 -1.06 4.25 -26.11
N SER A 137 -0.39 3.61 -27.06
CA SER A 137 -0.56 2.18 -27.36
C SER A 137 0.57 1.35 -26.71
N LEU A 138 0.24 0.11 -26.35
CA LEU A 138 1.16 -0.93 -25.93
C LEU A 138 1.28 -2.00 -27.03
N LYS A 139 2.30 -2.84 -26.92
CA LYS A 139 2.49 -4.01 -27.78
C LYS A 139 2.05 -5.25 -27.03
N ASP A 140 1.19 -6.06 -27.63
CA ASP A 140 0.80 -7.37 -27.10
C ASP A 140 1.92 -8.41 -27.28
N LYS A 141 1.68 -9.64 -26.84
CA LYS A 141 2.64 -10.76 -26.98
C LYS A 141 3.01 -11.11 -28.43
N ASP A 142 2.17 -10.74 -29.40
CA ASP A 142 2.34 -11.02 -30.83
C ASP A 142 2.89 -9.80 -31.60
N GLY A 143 3.07 -8.66 -30.92
CA GLY A 143 3.58 -7.41 -31.47
C GLY A 143 2.52 -6.46 -32.03
N ASN A 144 1.22 -6.78 -31.89
CA ASN A 144 0.13 -5.90 -32.31
C ASN A 144 -0.04 -4.73 -31.33
N GLU A 145 -0.54 -3.61 -31.83
CA GLU A 145 -0.84 -2.46 -30.99
C GLU A 145 -2.22 -2.57 -30.37
N PHE A 146 -2.30 -2.27 -29.07
CA PHE A 146 -3.56 -2.12 -28.35
C PHE A 146 -3.49 -0.95 -27.38
N LYS A 147 -4.65 -0.45 -26.95
CA LYS A 147 -4.75 0.53 -25.87
C LYS A 147 -5.46 -0.12 -24.70
N LEU A 148 -5.06 0.27 -23.49
CA LEU A 148 -5.75 -0.20 -22.28
C LEU A 148 -7.19 0.30 -22.29
N LYS A 149 -8.11 -0.60 -21.92
CA LYS A 149 -9.50 -0.21 -21.67
C LYS A 149 -9.58 0.68 -20.44
N ALA A 150 -10.61 1.53 -20.40
CA ALA A 150 -10.91 2.28 -19.19
C ALA A 150 -11.21 1.32 -18.03
N PRO A 151 -10.77 1.63 -16.80
CA PRO A 151 -10.99 0.76 -15.64
C PRO A 151 -12.47 0.63 -15.33
N THR A 152 -12.88 -0.60 -15.01
CA THR A 152 -14.23 -0.96 -14.59
C THR A 152 -14.15 -1.71 -13.26
N GLY A 153 -15.15 -1.57 -12.40
CA GLY A 153 -15.19 -2.33 -11.16
C GLY A 153 -16.48 -2.08 -10.41
N ASP A 154 -16.88 -3.05 -9.61
CA ASP A 154 -18.05 -2.94 -8.75
C ASP A 154 -17.67 -2.17 -7.48
N GLY A 155 -18.54 -1.25 -7.06
CA GLY A 155 -18.33 -0.48 -5.83
C GLY A 155 -18.37 -1.32 -4.55
N LEU A 156 -19.12 -2.42 -4.58
CA LEU A 156 -19.35 -3.34 -3.46
C LEU A 156 -19.43 -4.79 -3.96
N PRO A 157 -19.07 -5.78 -3.14
CA PRO A 157 -19.18 -7.19 -3.51
C PRO A 157 -20.65 -7.61 -3.61
N ALA A 158 -21.06 -8.16 -4.76
CA ALA A 158 -22.45 -8.60 -5.00
C ALA A 158 -22.92 -9.67 -4.00
N ASN A 159 -21.99 -10.52 -3.54
CA ASN A 159 -22.25 -11.59 -2.57
C ASN A 159 -22.00 -11.14 -1.11
N GLY A 160 -21.85 -9.84 -0.87
CA GLY A 160 -21.45 -9.31 0.42
C GLY A 160 -19.99 -9.58 0.77
N TYR A 161 -19.56 -9.05 1.91
CA TYR A 161 -18.18 -9.18 2.39
C TYR A 161 -17.96 -10.53 3.06
N ASP A 162 -16.83 -11.16 2.75
CA ASP A 162 -16.33 -12.32 3.47
C ASP A 162 -15.63 -11.83 4.75
N PRO A 163 -16.06 -12.25 5.96
CA PRO A 163 -15.44 -11.81 7.21
C PRO A 163 -13.97 -12.25 7.35
N GLY A 164 -13.55 -13.30 6.63
CA GLY A 164 -12.21 -13.86 6.73
C GLY A 164 -11.92 -14.48 8.10
N MET A 165 -10.66 -14.42 8.51
CA MET A 165 -10.24 -14.91 9.83
C MET A 165 -10.72 -13.99 10.96
N ASP A 166 -11.19 -14.58 12.06
CA ASP A 166 -11.49 -13.84 13.28
C ASP A 166 -10.18 -13.28 13.87
N THR A 167 -10.05 -11.95 13.80
CA THR A 167 -8.89 -11.19 14.28
C THR A 167 -9.21 -10.41 15.55
N TYR A 168 -10.45 -10.50 16.05
CA TYR A 168 -10.90 -9.68 17.17
C TYR A 168 -10.85 -10.46 18.49
N GLN A 169 -10.10 -9.93 19.46
CA GLN A 169 -10.13 -10.41 20.83
C GLN A 169 -10.87 -9.40 21.71
N ALA A 170 -12.09 -9.76 22.13
CA ALA A 170 -12.83 -8.95 23.09
C ALA A 170 -12.09 -8.88 24.44
N PRO A 171 -12.11 -7.74 25.15
CA PRO A 171 -11.60 -7.70 26.50
C PRO A 171 -12.42 -8.65 27.39
N PRO A 172 -11.77 -9.38 28.33
CA PRO A 172 -12.50 -10.27 29.24
C PRO A 172 -13.49 -9.46 30.09
N GLN A 173 -14.62 -10.07 30.43
CA GLN A 173 -15.67 -9.46 31.27
C GLN A 173 -15.12 -9.14 32.66
N ASP A 174 -14.36 -10.06 33.25
CA ASP A 174 -13.61 -9.84 34.48
C ASP A 174 -12.17 -9.43 34.13
N ARG A 175 -11.79 -8.22 34.53
CA ARG A 175 -10.45 -7.66 34.32
C ARG A 175 -9.58 -7.70 35.56
N SER A 176 -10.10 -8.15 36.71
CA SER A 176 -9.39 -8.17 37.99
C SER A 176 -8.14 -9.06 37.97
N GLN A 177 -8.13 -10.08 37.10
CA GLN A 177 -7.03 -11.03 36.92
C GLN A 177 -6.06 -10.63 35.80
N VAL A 178 -6.34 -9.56 35.04
CA VAL A 178 -5.46 -9.13 33.94
C VAL A 178 -4.29 -8.33 34.52
N ASN A 179 -3.12 -8.94 34.54
CA ASN A 179 -1.87 -8.28 34.92
C ASN A 179 -1.01 -7.97 33.69
N VAL A 180 -0.71 -6.68 33.46
CA VAL A 180 0.19 -6.23 32.38
C VAL A 180 1.53 -5.85 33.00
N ALA A 181 2.52 -6.75 32.88
CA ALA A 181 3.86 -6.54 33.42
C ALA A 181 4.83 -6.09 32.31
N VAL A 182 5.71 -5.13 32.65
CA VAL A 182 6.82 -4.68 31.78
C VAL A 182 8.14 -5.12 32.40
N SER A 183 8.81 -6.10 31.79
CA SER A 183 10.08 -6.64 32.30
C SER A 183 11.26 -5.71 31.99
N PRO A 184 12.14 -5.38 32.96
CA PRO A 184 13.44 -4.75 32.66
C PRO A 184 14.52 -5.80 32.31
N PRO A 185 15.50 -5.52 31.43
CA PRO A 185 15.67 -4.34 30.59
C PRO A 185 15.01 -4.52 29.21
N LEU A 186 13.77 -4.05 29.04
CA LEU A 186 13.12 -4.05 27.73
C LEU A 186 13.35 -2.72 27.02
N THR A 187 13.93 -2.77 25.83
CA THR A 187 14.18 -1.59 24.97
C THR A 187 12.96 -1.21 24.12
N VAL A 188 11.92 -2.06 24.09
CA VAL A 188 10.73 -1.92 23.22
C VAL A 188 9.56 -1.23 23.92
N SER A 189 9.33 -1.48 25.22
CA SER A 189 8.27 -0.84 26.00
C SER A 189 8.83 -0.28 27.30
N ARG A 190 8.56 1.00 27.57
CA ARG A 190 9.02 1.71 28.76
C ARG A 190 7.85 2.49 29.36
N SER A 191 7.68 2.40 30.67
CA SER A 191 6.72 3.22 31.41
C SER A 191 7.05 4.70 31.22
N SER A 192 6.06 5.53 30.92
CA SER A 192 6.23 6.98 30.90
C SER A 192 6.53 7.50 32.30
N SER A 193 7.66 8.18 32.50
CA SER A 193 7.94 8.92 33.73
C SER A 193 7.18 10.25 33.72
N PRO A 194 6.65 10.74 34.86
CA PRO A 194 6.08 12.07 34.95
C PRO A 194 7.10 13.13 34.54
N SER A 195 6.71 14.03 33.64
CA SER A 195 7.50 15.22 33.31
C SER A 195 7.56 16.14 34.53
N THR A 196 8.72 16.64 34.91
CA THR A 196 8.82 17.75 35.86
C THR A 196 8.14 18.99 35.26
N LEU A 197 7.23 19.63 36.00
CA LEU A 197 6.70 20.94 35.60
C LEU A 197 7.88 21.90 35.49
N GLY A 198 8.23 22.31 34.27
CA GLY A 198 9.16 23.40 34.05
C GLY A 198 8.59 24.68 34.65
N THR A 199 9.38 25.37 35.46
CA THR A 199 9.03 26.69 36.01
C THR A 199 8.64 27.62 34.88
N VAL A 200 7.39 28.07 34.85
CA VAL A 200 6.93 29.13 33.94
C VAL A 200 7.79 30.35 34.24
N ARG A 201 8.68 30.73 33.33
CA ARG A 201 9.40 32.00 33.42
C ARG A 201 8.35 33.10 33.26
N THR A 202 8.09 33.84 34.33
CA THR A 202 7.35 35.10 34.26
C THR A 202 8.10 36.07 33.34
N PRO A 203 7.42 36.77 32.42
CA PRO A 203 8.07 37.78 31.59
C PRO A 203 8.55 38.94 32.47
N PRO A 204 9.69 39.58 32.15
CA PRO A 204 10.20 40.71 32.93
C PRO A 204 9.23 41.89 32.83
N THR A 205 8.88 42.45 33.99
CA THR A 205 8.15 43.71 34.11
C THR A 205 9.05 44.84 33.62
N PHE A 206 8.63 45.57 32.58
CA PHE A 206 9.28 46.80 32.16
C PHE A 206 8.94 47.92 33.16
N PRO A 207 9.92 48.71 33.62
CA PRO A 207 9.65 49.88 34.45
C PRO A 207 9.08 51.02 33.61
N SER A 208 8.17 51.76 34.24
CA SER A 208 7.39 52.90 33.72
C SER A 208 8.23 54.10 33.30
#